data_AF-A0A2I1EZS4-F1
#
_entry.id   AF-A0A2I1EZS4-F1
#
_cell.length_a   1.000
_cell.length_b   1.000
_cell.length_c   1.000
_cell.angle_alpha   90.00
_cell.angle_beta   90.00
_cell.angle_gamma   90.00
#
_symmetry.space_group_name_H-M   'P 1'
#
loop_
_entity.id
_entity.type
_entity.pdbx_description
1 polymer ?
#
loop_
_entity_poly.entity_id
_entity_poly.type
_entity_poly.pdbx_seq_one_letter_code
_entity_poly.pdbx_strand_id
1 'polypeptide(L)'
;MFNGIMTFSVAGLGLQERLALKSAVNFIGEFIGQDCENDKFAKGIENVMMTYGLEIMRELLLGIGGKLPRSFVSSLSPVLYKMTERYIEASREWLGILLAEDNFPSSHVDQMAKQNFARGILG
;
A
#
# COMPACT_ATOMS: atom_id res chain seq x y z
N MET A 1 18.21 10.33 -1.50
CA MET A 1 17.94 10.41 -0.05
C MET A 1 16.67 9.65 0.34
N PHE A 2 15.55 9.82 -0.38
CA PHE A 2 14.31 9.09 -0.09
C PHE A 2 14.41 7.56 -0.14
N ASN A 3 15.24 7.00 -1.03
CA ASN A 3 15.32 5.55 -1.23
C ASN A 3 15.54 4.75 0.07
N GLY A 4 16.50 5.15 0.91
CA GLY A 4 16.75 4.45 2.17
C GLY A 4 15.54 4.47 3.11
N ILE A 5 14.92 5.65 3.29
CA ILE A 5 13.73 5.80 4.13
C ILE A 5 12.59 4.93 3.58
N MET A 6 12.33 5.00 2.27
CA MET A 6 11.26 4.22 1.63
C MET A 6 11.50 2.71 1.74
N THR A 7 12.73 2.24 1.50
CA THR A 7 13.08 0.83 1.66
C THR A 7 12.79 0.34 3.08
N PHE A 8 13.19 1.10 4.11
CA PHE A 8 12.90 0.73 5.50
C PHE A 8 11.42 0.81 5.84
N SER A 9 10.71 1.82 5.34
CA SER A 9 9.27 1.97 5.57
C SER A 9 8.47 0.84 4.93
N VAL A 10 8.77 0.47 3.68
CA VAL A 10 8.13 -0.67 3.01
C VAL A 10 8.42 -1.97 3.74
N ALA A 11 9.69 -2.22 4.13
CA ALA A 11 10.03 -3.40 4.93
C ALA A 11 9.27 -3.43 6.26
N GLY A 12 9.11 -2.27 6.91
CA GLY A 12 8.37 -2.10 8.16
C GLY A 12 6.88 -2.41 8.06
N LEU A 13 6.25 -2.25 6.90
CA LEU A 13 4.84 -2.64 6.66
C LEU A 13 4.63 -4.15 6.79
N GLY A 14 5.67 -4.95 6.58
CA GLY A 14 5.62 -6.41 6.67
C GLY A 14 5.97 -6.98 8.05
N LEU A 15 6.37 -6.13 9.02
CA LEU A 15 6.83 -6.55 10.35
C LEU A 15 5.65 -6.77 11.31
N GLN A 16 5.78 -7.76 12.20
CA GLN A 16 4.77 -8.02 13.23
C GLN A 16 5.01 -7.18 14.50
N GLU A 17 6.19 -6.56 14.61
CA GLU A 17 6.58 -5.68 15.70
C GLU A 17 5.72 -4.41 15.70
N ARG A 18 4.77 -4.35 16.65
CA ARG A 18 3.72 -3.32 16.74
C ARG A 18 4.22 -1.89 16.59
N LEU A 19 5.34 -1.53 17.22
CA LEU A 19 5.86 -0.17 17.18
C LEU A 19 6.45 0.17 15.81
N ALA A 20 7.23 -0.75 15.22
CA ALA A 20 7.82 -0.56 13.90
C ALA A 20 6.75 -0.47 12.81
N LEU A 21 5.77 -1.39 12.84
CA LEU A 21 4.65 -1.40 11.92
C LEU A 21 3.84 -0.10 12.03
N LYS A 22 3.49 0.33 13.25
CA LYS A 22 2.74 1.57 13.45
C LYS A 22 3.50 2.78 12.90
N SER A 23 4.80 2.87 13.14
CA SER A 23 5.63 3.95 12.60
C SER A 23 5.68 3.93 11.07
N ALA A 24 5.82 2.75 10.45
CA ALA A 24 5.83 2.60 9.00
C ALA A 24 4.48 2.98 8.37
N VAL A 25 3.37 2.47 8.91
CA VAL A 25 2.01 2.76 8.45
C VAL A 25 1.70 4.24 8.55
N ASN A 26 2.02 4.88 9.68
CA ASN A 26 1.82 6.31 9.86
C ASN A 26 2.64 7.12 8.85
N PHE A 27 3.93 6.82 8.72
CA PHE A 27 4.80 7.52 7.78
C PHE A 27 4.31 7.39 6.34
N ILE A 28 3.99 6.18 5.88
CA ILE A 28 3.50 5.97 4.51
C ILE A 28 2.14 6.66 4.30
N GLY A 29 1.24 6.58 5.28
CA GLY A 29 -0.06 7.26 5.22
C GLY A 29 0.06 8.78 5.16
N GLU A 30 0.99 9.37 5.89
CA GLU A 30 1.29 10.81 5.85
C GLU A 30 1.98 11.18 4.53
N PHE A 31 2.98 10.41 4.10
CA PHE A 31 3.73 10.63 2.86
C PHE A 31 2.81 10.61 1.62
N ILE A 32 1.95 9.60 1.51
CA ILE A 32 0.95 9.50 0.44
C ILE A 32 -0.09 10.62 0.53
N GLY A 33 -0.35 11.18 1.72
CA GLY A 33 -1.31 12.26 1.92
C GLY A 33 -0.75 13.67 1.84
N GLN A 34 0.56 13.81 1.64
CA GLN A 34 1.20 15.12 1.72
C GLN A 34 0.83 15.98 0.52
N ASP A 35 0.05 17.03 0.76
CA ASP A 35 -0.15 18.10 -0.21
C ASP A 35 1.08 19.01 -0.24
N CYS A 36 1.54 19.31 -1.44
CA CYS A 36 2.79 20.02 -1.67
C CYS A 36 2.52 21.22 -2.57
N GLU A 37 2.65 22.41 -2.01
CA GLU A 37 2.56 23.66 -2.78
C GLU A 37 3.78 23.89 -3.69
N ASN A 38 4.89 23.18 -3.43
CA ASN A 38 6.12 23.28 -4.22
C ASN A 38 6.20 22.16 -5.28
N ASP A 39 6.14 22.56 -6.55
CA ASP A 39 6.17 21.66 -7.71
C ASP A 39 7.36 20.70 -7.74
N LYS A 40 8.55 21.13 -7.32
CA LYS A 40 9.74 20.25 -7.33
C LYS A 40 9.61 19.15 -6.29
N PHE A 41 9.05 19.48 -5.13
CA PHE A 41 8.85 18.53 -4.06
C PHE A 41 7.69 17.57 -4.38
N ALA A 42 6.60 18.09 -4.94
CA ALA A 42 5.47 17.29 -5.44
C ALA A 42 5.94 16.24 -6.47
N LYS A 43 6.74 16.64 -7.47
CA LYS A 43 7.35 15.71 -8.45
C LYS A 43 8.27 14.69 -7.80
N GLY A 44 9.00 15.07 -6.75
CA GLY A 44 9.83 14.14 -5.98
C GLY A 44 9.00 13.04 -5.31
N ILE A 45 7.88 13.40 -4.67
CA ILE A 45 6.95 12.45 -4.06
C ILE A 45 6.33 11.55 -5.12
N GLU A 46 5.90 12.12 -6.25
CA GLU A 46 5.32 11.37 -7.36
C GLU A 46 6.31 10.32 -7.90
N ASN A 47 7.58 10.72 -8.15
CA ASN A 47 8.62 9.78 -8.58
C ASN A 47 8.84 8.64 -7.58
N VAL A 48 8.80 8.95 -6.27
CA VAL A 48 8.91 7.94 -5.22
C VAL A 48 7.71 6.99 -5.27
N MET A 49 6.49 7.52 -5.40
CA MET A 49 5.28 6.70 -5.47
C MET A 49 5.23 5.84 -6.73
N MET A 50 5.71 6.33 -7.87
CA MET A 50 5.84 5.51 -9.08
C MET A 50 6.93 4.44 -8.96
N THR A 51 7.92 4.62 -8.09
CA THR A 51 9.00 3.66 -7.88
C THR A 51 8.63 2.56 -6.87
N TYR A 52 7.93 2.92 -5.78
CA TYR A 52 7.67 2.01 -4.64
C TYR A 52 6.19 1.65 -4.48
N GLY A 53 5.29 2.23 -5.29
CA GLY A 53 3.86 2.09 -5.12
C GLY A 53 3.39 0.63 -5.19
N LEU A 54 3.94 -0.14 -6.13
CA LEU A 54 3.61 -1.56 -6.25
C LEU A 54 3.99 -2.35 -4.99
N GLU A 55 5.20 -2.13 -4.45
CA GLU A 55 5.67 -2.80 -3.23
C GLU A 55 4.89 -2.37 -1.98
N ILE A 56 4.57 -1.08 -1.85
CA ILE A 56 3.73 -0.57 -0.75
C ILE A 56 2.36 -1.26 -0.81
N MET A 57 1.72 -1.26 -1.97
CA MET A 57 0.42 -1.90 -2.15
C MET A 57 0.49 -3.40 -1.85
N ARG A 58 1.54 -4.09 -2.30
CA ARG A 58 1.78 -5.50 -2.00
C ARG A 58 1.80 -5.76 -0.50
N GLU A 59 2.58 -5.00 0.27
CA GLU A 59 2.67 -5.20 1.72
C GLU A 59 1.35 -4.87 2.43
N LEU A 60 0.62 -3.85 1.98
CA LEU A 60 -0.72 -3.55 2.48
C LEU A 60 -1.69 -4.72 2.25
N LEU A 61 -1.72 -5.28 1.03
CA LEU A 61 -2.59 -6.40 0.67
C LEU A 61 -2.21 -7.69 1.40
N LEU A 62 -0.92 -7.98 1.57
CA LEU A 62 -0.46 -9.11 2.38
C LEU A 62 -0.87 -8.94 3.85
N GLY A 63 -0.69 -7.75 4.41
CA GLY A 63 -1.10 -7.44 5.77
C GLY A 63 -2.59 -7.62 5.99
N ILE A 64 -3.42 -7.12 5.07
CA ILE A 64 -4.88 -7.28 5.08
C ILE A 64 -5.29 -8.75 4.85
N GLY A 65 -4.57 -9.45 3.97
CA GLY A 65 -4.79 -10.84 3.61
C GLY A 65 -4.38 -11.86 4.68
N GLY A 66 -3.83 -11.42 5.81
CA GLY A 66 -3.57 -12.25 6.98
C GLY A 66 -2.10 -12.47 7.33
N LYS A 67 -1.14 -11.85 6.63
CA LYS A 67 0.29 -11.86 7.02
C LYS A 67 0.51 -11.20 8.39
N LEU A 68 -0.37 -10.25 8.75
CA LEU A 68 -0.34 -9.51 10.01
C LEU A 68 -1.55 -9.83 10.89
N PRO A 69 -1.44 -9.68 12.22
CA PRO A 69 -2.58 -9.82 13.12
C PRO A 69 -3.75 -8.91 12.72
N ARG A 70 -4.98 -9.45 12.77
CA ARG A 70 -6.21 -8.74 12.34
C ARG A 70 -6.39 -7.36 12.97
N SER A 71 -5.88 -7.15 14.18
CA SER A 71 -5.91 -5.85 14.87
C SER A 71 -5.20 -4.72 14.12
N PHE A 72 -4.29 -5.03 13.19
CA PHE A 72 -3.58 -4.05 12.38
C PHE A 72 -4.31 -3.64 11.10
N VAL A 73 -5.28 -4.44 10.65
CA VAL A 73 -6.05 -4.15 9.42
C VAL A 73 -6.70 -2.77 9.49
N SER A 74 -7.20 -2.37 10.66
CA SER A 74 -7.79 -1.04 10.89
C SER A 74 -6.81 0.12 10.65
N SER A 75 -5.50 -0.12 10.76
CA SER A 75 -4.46 0.86 10.44
C SER A 75 -3.98 0.80 8.98
N LEU A 76 -4.08 -0.36 8.32
CA LEU A 76 -3.63 -0.54 6.93
C LEU A 76 -4.67 -0.05 5.92
N SER A 77 -5.95 -0.34 6.15
CA SER A 77 -7.04 0.00 5.21
C SER A 77 -7.11 1.50 4.87
N PRO A 78 -6.95 2.44 5.82
CA PRO A 78 -6.94 3.87 5.50
C PRO A 78 -5.79 4.28 4.58
N VAL A 79 -4.62 3.64 4.71
CA VAL A 79 -3.46 3.92 3.85
C VAL A 79 -3.73 3.43 2.44
N LEU A 80 -4.29 2.21 2.30
CA LEU A 80 -4.69 1.67 1.01
C LEU A 80 -5.73 2.57 0.32
N TYR A 81 -6.76 3.00 1.05
CA TYR A 81 -7.79 3.88 0.52
C TYR A 81 -7.20 5.21 0.02
N LYS A 82 -6.34 5.84 0.82
CA LYS A 82 -5.68 7.09 0.45
C LYS A 82 -4.81 6.94 -0.80
N MET A 83 -4.14 5.80 -0.93
CA MET A 83 -3.35 5.46 -2.12
C MET A 83 -4.23 5.33 -3.36
N THR A 84 -5.37 4.65 -3.26
CA THR A 84 -6.31 4.46 -4.38
C THR A 84 -7.07 5.73 -4.76
N GLU A 85 -7.28 6.64 -3.81
CA GLU A 85 -7.90 7.94 -4.07
C GLU A 85 -6.93 8.90 -4.77
N ARG A 86 -5.65 8.93 -4.34
CA ARG A 86 -4.66 9.86 -4.89
C ARG A 86 -4.04 9.39 -6.22
N TYR A 87 -3.82 8.08 -6.36
CA TYR A 87 -3.14 7.49 -7.51
C TYR A 87 -4.06 6.50 -8.21
N ILE A 88 -5.24 6.94 -8.66
CA ILE A 88 -6.31 6.08 -9.18
C ILE A 88 -5.80 5.14 -10.29
N GLU A 89 -5.23 5.69 -11.36
CA GLU A 89 -4.80 4.89 -12.53
C GLU A 89 -3.66 3.93 -12.17
N ALA A 90 -2.64 4.41 -11.46
CA ALA A 90 -1.53 3.56 -11.02
C ALA A 90 -2.01 2.48 -10.04
N SER A 91 -2.96 2.79 -9.16
CA SER A 91 -3.55 1.83 -8.24
C SER A 91 -4.38 0.77 -8.95
N ARG A 92 -5.11 1.12 -10.01
CA ARG A 92 -5.79 0.14 -10.88
C ARG A 92 -4.79 -0.83 -11.50
N GLU A 93 -3.69 -0.30 -12.02
CA GLU A 93 -2.61 -1.12 -12.60
C GLU A 93 -1.96 -2.03 -11.55
N TRP A 94 -1.52 -1.49 -10.42
CA TRP A 94 -0.88 -2.26 -9.35
C TRP A 94 -1.80 -3.34 -8.77
N LEU A 95 -3.08 -3.03 -8.52
CA LEU A 95 -4.06 -4.03 -8.10
C LEU A 95 -4.24 -5.12 -9.15
N GLY A 96 -4.29 -4.75 -10.43
CA GLY A 96 -4.39 -5.69 -11.54
C GLY A 96 -3.21 -6.65 -11.60
N ILE A 97 -1.99 -6.13 -11.45
CA ILE A 97 -0.75 -6.93 -11.40
C ILE A 97 -0.80 -7.89 -10.19
N LEU A 98 -1.03 -7.37 -8.99
CA LEU A 98 -0.93 -8.15 -7.75
C LEU A 98 -2.04 -9.19 -7.62
N LEU A 99 -3.28 -8.86 -7.97
CA LEU A 99 -4.41 -9.79 -7.84
C LEU A 99 -4.45 -10.84 -8.96
N ALA A 100 -3.69 -10.66 -10.04
CA ALA A 100 -3.46 -11.70 -11.04
C ALA A 100 -2.49 -12.79 -10.54
N GLU A 101 -1.71 -12.53 -9.48
CA GLU A 101 -0.79 -13.53 -8.94
C GLU A 101 -1.54 -14.69 -8.26
N ASP A 102 -1.16 -15.92 -8.59
CA ASP A 102 -1.63 -17.12 -7.92
C ASP A 102 -1.21 -17.12 -6.44
N ASN A 103 -2.09 -17.63 -5.57
CA ASN A 103 -1.89 -17.68 -4.11
C ASN A 103 -1.66 -16.31 -3.42
N PHE A 104 -1.89 -15.20 -4.11
CA PHE A 104 -1.84 -13.86 -3.54
C PHE A 104 -3.25 -13.29 -3.28
N PRO A 105 -3.50 -12.58 -2.16
CA PRO A 105 -2.61 -12.39 -1.01
C PRO A 105 -2.56 -13.62 -0.08
N SER A 106 -3.42 -14.61 -0.30
CA SER A 106 -3.35 -15.93 0.33
C SER A 106 -3.92 -17.01 -0.61
N SER A 107 -3.56 -18.27 -0.37
CA SER A 107 -4.10 -19.42 -1.10
C SER A 107 -5.58 -19.70 -0.85
N HIS A 108 -6.20 -19.02 0.12
CA HIS A 108 -7.60 -19.21 0.51
C HIS A 108 -8.56 -18.28 -0.24
N VAL A 109 -8.05 -17.36 -1.06
CA VAL A 109 -8.86 -16.36 -1.76
C VAL A 109 -8.98 -16.75 -3.24
N ASP A 110 -10.20 -16.94 -3.70
CA ASP A 110 -10.48 -17.22 -5.11
C ASP A 110 -10.48 -15.95 -5.98
N GLN A 111 -10.47 -16.13 -7.30
CA GLN A 111 -10.41 -15.01 -8.23
C GLN A 111 -11.64 -14.09 -8.13
N MET A 112 -12.81 -14.65 -7.80
CA MET A 112 -14.04 -13.86 -7.66
C MET A 112 -13.95 -12.92 -6.45
N ALA A 113 -13.45 -13.40 -5.31
CA ALA A 113 -13.21 -12.61 -4.12
C ALA A 113 -12.18 -11.50 -4.38
N LYS A 114 -11.09 -11.79 -5.11
CA LYS A 114 -10.13 -10.77 -5.53
C LYS A 114 -10.77 -9.67 -6.38
N GLN A 115 -11.58 -10.05 -7.37
CA GLN A 115 -12.29 -9.09 -8.23
C GLN A 115 -13.29 -8.24 -7.46
N ASN A 116 -14.05 -8.84 -6.55
CA ASN A 116 -14.99 -8.12 -5.69
C ASN A 116 -14.27 -7.14 -4.76
N PHE A 117 -13.14 -7.55 -4.19
CA PHE A 117 -12.30 -6.68 -3.38
C PHE A 117 -11.75 -5.49 -4.19
N ALA A 118 -11.21 -5.74 -5.38
CA ALA A 118 -10.71 -4.67 -6.27
C ALA A 118 -11.79 -3.65 -6.62
N ARG A 119 -12.99 -4.13 -6.99
CA ARG A 119 -14.15 -3.26 -7.26
C ARG A 119 -14.54 -2.45 -6.02
N GLY A 120 -14.59 -3.09 -4.85
CA GLY A 120 -14.95 -2.42 -3.60
C GLY A 120 -14.01 -1.28 -3.20
N ILE A 121 -12.75 -1.31 -3.63
CA ILE A 121 -11.78 -0.26 -3.34
C ILE A 121 -11.76 0.82 -4.41
N LEU A 122 -11.85 0.43 -5.69
CA LEU A 122 -11.68 1.34 -6.82
C LEU A 122 -12.94 2.10 -7.22
N GLY A 123 -14.11 1.70 -6.70
CA GLY A 123 -15.41 2.19 -7.15
C GLY A 123 -15.89 1.46 -8.40
#